data_AF-A0A4S4AQ52-F1
#
_entry.id   AF-A0A4S4AQ52-F1
#
_cell.length_a   1.000
_cell.length_b   1.000
_cell.length_c   1.000
_cell.angle_alpha   90.00
_cell.angle_beta   90.00
_cell.angle_gamma   90.00
#
_symmetry.space_group_name_H-M   'P 1'
#
loop_
_entity.id
_entity.type
_entity.pdbx_description
1 polymer ?
#
loop_
_entity_poly.entity_id
_entity_poly.type
_entity_poly.pdbx_seq_one_letter_code
_entity_poly.pdbx_strand_id
1 'polypeptide(L)' 'MSFFDSPIARCERVHEIVLLDETQEECAREHNCPPGQICPLAGCFTSISGLDPGDEAMYAAPHHKGSRRSRSTAPRAQA' A
#
# COMPACT_ATOMS: atom_id res chain seq x y z
N MET A 1 -11.99 20.42 3.18
CA MET A 1 -12.69 19.16 2.86
C MET A 1 -11.62 18.23 2.29
N SER A 2 -11.25 17.18 3.02
CA SER A 2 -10.33 16.17 2.50
C SER A 2 -11.13 15.25 1.60
N PHE A 3 -10.80 15.25 0.31
CA PHE A 3 -11.33 14.28 -0.63
C PHE A 3 -10.79 12.92 -0.22
N PHE A 4 -11.68 11.98 0.06
CA PHE A 4 -11.30 10.61 0.34
C PHE A 4 -11.03 9.96 -1.02
N ASP A 5 -9.76 9.91 -1.40
CA ASP A 5 -9.31 9.37 -2.70
C ASP A 5 -9.08 7.85 -2.63
N SER A 6 -9.30 7.23 -1.47
CA SER A 6 -9.12 5.78 -1.34
C SER A 6 -10.24 5.03 -2.06
N PRO A 7 -9.92 3.94 -2.78
CA PRO A 7 -10.91 3.11 -3.45
C PRO A 7 -11.90 2.51 -2.44
N ILE A 8 -13.19 2.55 -2.79
CA ILE A 8 -14.29 2.05 -1.97
C ILE A 8 -15.20 1.11 -2.77
N ALA A 9 -15.78 0.11 -2.10
CA ALA A 9 -16.78 -0.77 -2.70
C ALA A 9 -17.89 -1.10 -1.71
N ARG A 10 -19.06 -1.49 -2.23
CA ARG A 10 -20.18 -1.96 -1.41
C ARG A 10 -20.01 -3.46 -1.15
N CYS A 11 -19.91 -3.83 0.13
CA CYS A 11 -19.84 -5.23 0.52
C CYS A 11 -21.25 -5.80 0.75
N GLU A 12 -21.65 -6.80 -0.02
CA GLU A 12 -22.96 -7.46 0.13
C GLU A 12 -23.06 -8.35 1.38
N ARG A 13 -21.97 -8.59 2.11
CA ARG A 13 -22.02 -9.37 3.35
C ARG A 13 -22.41 -8.53 4.57
N VAL A 14 -21.83 -7.34 4.67
CA VAL A 14 -22.10 -6.41 5.77
C VAL A 14 -23.10 -5.33 5.38
N HIS A 15 -23.46 -5.24 4.09
CA HIS A 15 -24.36 -4.23 3.52
C HIS A 15 -23.86 -2.78 3.69
N GLU A 16 -22.55 -2.61 3.89
CA GLU A 16 -21.88 -1.33 4.11
C GLU A 16 -20.87 -1.03 3.00
N ILE A 17 -20.40 0.22 2.98
CA ILE A 17 -19.26 0.63 2.15
C ILE A 17 -17.98 0.28 2.89
N VAL A 18 -17.09 -0.45 2.24
CA VAL A 18 -15.79 -0.86 2.77
C VAL A 18 -14.67 -0.16 2.00
N LEU A 19 -13.54 0.08 2.67
CA LEU A 19 -12.35 0.60 2.01
C LEU A 19 -11.58 -0.55 1.38
N LEU A 20 -11.01 -0.30 0.20
CA LEU A 20 -10.21 -1.28 -0.54
C LEU A 20 -8.70 -1.02 -0.44
N ASP A 21 -8.33 0.11 0.17
CA ASP A 21 -6.95 0.51 0.48
C ASP A 21 -6.40 -0.16 1.75
N GLU A 22 -7.23 -0.93 2.45
CA GLU A 22 -6.84 -1.81 3.55
C GLU A 22 -6.66 -3.26 3.05
N THR A 23 -5.93 -4.07 3.81
CA THR A 23 -5.84 -5.50 3.51
C THR A 23 -7.17 -6.21 3.77
N GLN A 24 -7.43 -7.29 3.03
CA GLN A 24 -8.61 -8.14 3.25
C GLN A 24 -8.71 -8.64 4.70
N GLU A 25 -7.57 -8.90 5.36
CA GLU A 25 -7.53 -9.34 6.75
C GLU A 25 -7.96 -8.25 7.73
N GLU A 26 -7.60 -6.99 7.49
CA GLU A 26 -8.05 -5.85 8.31
C GLU A 26 -9.55 -5.64 8.15
N CYS A 27 -10.04 -5.60 6.90
CA CYS A 27 -11.47 -5.49 6.63
C CYS A 27 -12.27 -6.61 7.30
N ALA A 28 -11.76 -7.85 7.24
CA ALA A 28 -12.39 -8.99 7.88
C ALA A 28 -12.44 -8.86 9.41
N ARG A 29 -11.42 -8.27 10.05
CA ARG A 29 -11.41 -8.02 11.50
C ARG A 29 -12.35 -6.88 11.87
N GLU A 30 -12.37 -5.79 11.11
CA GLU A 30 -13.22 -4.62 11.37
C GLU A 30 -14.70 -4.97 11.25
N HIS A 31 -15.06 -5.69 10.20
CA HIS A 31 -16.45 -6.10 9.94
C HIS A 31 -16.83 -7.46 10.52
N ASN A 32 -15.94 -8.09 11.30
CA ASN A 32 -16.16 -9.40 11.93
C ASN A 32 -16.66 -10.46 10.92
N CYS A 33 -16.02 -10.49 9.75
CA CYS A 33 -16.33 -11.45 8.70
C CYS A 33 -16.13 -12.89 9.21
N PRO A 34 -17.08 -13.81 8.95
CA PRO A 34 -16.98 -15.18 9.44
C PRO A 34 -15.81 -15.93 8.80
N PRO A 35 -15.01 -16.69 9.58
CA PRO A 35 -13.89 -17.45 9.05
C PRO A 35 -14.37 -18.56 8.10
N GLY A 36 -13.63 -18.76 7.00
CA GLY A 36 -13.91 -19.81 6.01
C GLY A 36 -14.94 -19.44 4.94
N GLN A 37 -15.46 -18.21 4.91
CA GLN A 37 -16.29 -17.71 3.83
C GLN A 37 -15.45 -17.04 2.74
N ILE A 38 -15.84 -17.26 1.48
CA ILE A 38 -15.22 -16.58 0.34
C ILE A 38 -15.71 -15.13 0.34
N CYS A 39 -14.78 -14.19 0.47
CA CYS A 39 -15.11 -12.76 0.39
C CYS A 39 -15.52 -12.41 -1.04
N PRO A 40 -16.66 -11.74 -1.25
CA PRO A 40 -17.12 -11.35 -2.59
C PRO A 40 -16.20 -10.29 -3.24
N LEU A 41 -15.44 -9.56 -2.43
CA LEU A 41 -14.45 -8.57 -2.85
C LEU A 41 -13.02 -9.11 -2.81
N ALA A 42 -12.86 -10.45 -2.73
CA ALA A 42 -11.53 -11.07 -2.79
C ALA A 42 -10.85 -10.70 -4.12
N GLY A 43 -9.69 -10.02 -4.03
CA GLY A 43 -8.95 -9.51 -5.18
C GLY A 43 -9.18 -8.02 -5.49
N CYS A 44 -10.07 -7.34 -4.77
CA CYS A 44 -10.21 -5.88 -4.85
C CYS A 44 -9.38 -5.12 -3.80
N PHE A 45 -8.99 -5.81 -2.72
CA PHE A 45 -8.17 -5.23 -1.66
C PHE A 45 -6.70 -5.16 -2.08
N THR A 46 -5.99 -4.16 -1.57
CA THR A 46 -4.54 -4.05 -1.70
C THR A 46 -3.82 -5.14 -0.87
N SER A 47 -2.62 -5.51 -1.31
CA SER A 47 -1.76 -6.43 -0.55
C SER A 47 -1.09 -5.75 0.65
N ILE A 48 -1.00 -4.40 0.62
CA ILE A 48 -0.32 -3.58 1.62
C ILE A 48 -1.22 -2.38 1.95
N SER A 49 -1.65 -2.27 3.21
CA SER A 49 -2.52 -1.17 3.63
C SER A 49 -1.89 0.20 3.45
N GLY A 50 -2.66 1.13 2.89
CA GLY A 50 -2.21 2.49 2.57
C GLY A 50 -1.50 2.64 1.23
N LEU A 51 -1.53 1.60 0.38
CA LEU A 51 -1.06 1.66 -1.01
C LEU A 51 -2.22 1.34 -1.96
N ASP A 52 -2.41 2.20 -2.94
CA ASP A 52 -3.33 1.93 -4.04
C ASP A 52 -2.86 0.70 -4.84
N PRO A 53 -3.76 -0.20 -5.28
CA PRO A 53 -3.40 -1.39 -6.05
C PRO A 53 -2.65 -1.08 -7.36
N GLY A 54 -2.73 0.15 -7.89
CA GLY A 54 -1.92 0.60 -9.01
C GLY A 54 -0.45 0.89 -8.66
N ASP A 55 -0.14 1.16 -7.40
CA ASP A 55 1.17 1.65 -6.93
C ASP A 55 2.04 0.55 -6.29
N GLU A 56 1.49 -0.65 -6.06
CA GLU A 56 2.19 -1.83 -5.54
C GLU A 56 3.46 -2.16 -6.35
N ALA A 57 3.41 -1.95 -7.67
CA ALA A 57 4.53 -2.18 -8.58
C ALA A 57 5.69 -1.18 -8.40
N MET A 58 5.44 0.02 -7.88
CA MET A 58 6.47 1.04 -7.66
C MET A 58 7.24 0.81 -6.35
N TYR A 59 6.56 0.35 -5.30
CA TYR A 59 7.15 0.14 -3.96
C TYR A 59 7.79 -1.24 -3.74
N ALA A 60 7.56 -2.22 -4.63
CA ALA A 60 8.20 -3.53 -4.57
C ALA A 60 9.71 -3.52 -4.89
N ALA A 61 10.25 -2.40 -5.40
CA ALA A 61 11.69 -2.25 -5.58
C ALA A 61 12.35 -1.95 -4.22
N PRO A 62 13.38 -2.70 -3.79
CA PRO A 62 14.13 -2.35 -2.60
C PRO A 62 14.74 -0.96 -2.83
N HIS A 63 14.29 0.02 -2.05
CA HIS A 63 14.95 1.31 -1.95
C HIS A 63 16.40 1.05 -1.51
N HIS A 64 17.31 0.93 -2.47
CA HIS A 64 18.73 1.08 -2.21
C HIS A 64 18.85 2.47 -1.61
N LYS A 65 19.04 2.53 -0.29
CA LYS A 65 19.41 3.77 0.36
C LYS A 65 20.80 4.05 -0.16
N GLY A 66 20.89 4.86 -1.23
CA GLY A 66 22.13 5.39 -1.78
C GLY A 66 22.88 6.11 -0.67
N SER A 67 23.65 5.31 0.08
CA SER A 67 24.37 5.71 1.26
C SER A 67 25.55 6.55 0.82
N ARG A 68 25.40 7.86 1.08
CA ARG A 68 26.45 8.84 1.38
C ARG A 68 27.63 8.96 0.40
N ARG A 69 27.70 10.15 -0.21
CA ARG A 69 28.89 10.86 -0.69
C ARG A 69 30.20 10.40 -0.04
N SER A 70 31.13 9.93 -0.85
CA SER A 70 32.57 10.03 -0.58
C SER A 70 33.14 11.11 -1.49
N ARG A 71 33.40 12.29 -0.89
CA ARG A 71 34.22 13.36 -1.48
C ARG A 71 35.58 12.76 -1.86
N SER A 72 35.86 12.66 -3.15
CA SER A 72 37.24 12.47 -3.62
C SER A 72 37.90 13.84 -3.67
N THR A 73 38.77 14.09 -2.70
CA THR A 73 39.69 15.22 -2.63
C THR A 73 40.61 15.21 -3.84
N ALA A 74 40.53 16.22 -4.70
CA ALA A 74 41.54 16.46 -5.73
C ALA A 74 42.68 17.32 -5.14
N PRO A 75 43.94 16.86 -5.12
CA PRO A 75 45.06 17.76 -4.94
C PRO A 75 45.39 18.43 -6.27
N ARG A 76 45.19 19.74 -6.40
CA ARG A 76 45.84 20.51 -7.48
C ARG A 76 47.20 20.98 -7.01
N ALA A 77 48.21 20.21 -7.37
CA ALA A 77 49.57 20.69 -7.56
C ALA A 77 49.66 21.51 -8.86
N GLN A 78 50.77 22.25 -9.00
CA GLN A 78 51.30 23.05 -10.13
C GLN A 78 51.21 24.57 -9.87
N ALA A 79 52.24 25.38 -10.11
CA ALA A 79 53.65 25.19 -10.47
C ALA A 79 54.34 26.54 -10.20
#